data_AF-A0A134CDF8-F1
#
_entry.id   AF-A0A134CDF8-F1
#
_cell.length_a   1.000
_cell.length_b   1.000
_cell.length_c   1.000
_cell.angle_alpha   90.00
_cell.angle_beta   90.00
_cell.angle_gamma   90.00
#
_symmetry.space_group_name_H-M   'P 1'
#
loop_
_entity.id
_entity.type
_entity.pdbx_description
1 polymer ?
#
loop_
_entity_poly.entity_id
_entity_poly.type
_entity_poly.pdbx_seq_one_letter_code
_entity_poly.pdbx_strand_id
1 'polypeptide(L)'
;AEGSVHYLSVNSSEQGAGSNYKNDGAKGVHAVAIGAYATADSVGGVSLGRDSTAKREGGLFGYNPKNGAAFVDGTAVAEYLGKTTEYDALQTEMTAKKKAVEEAKKALKENAADITKKENLNKAYQALEAVQQKENLLLGAYRSASGYGAFSVGNEEKGITRQITGVAAGTKDTDAVNVAQLKVLNTKVDKVA
;
A
#
# COMPACT_ATOMS: atom_id res chain seq x y z
N ALA A 1 -8.33 -22.65 -25.98
CA ALA A 1 -9.23 -22.06 -27.00
C ALA A 1 -8.61 -20.76 -27.44
N GLU A 2 -8.58 -20.43 -28.73
CA GLU A 2 -8.18 -19.08 -29.14
C GLU A 2 -9.09 -18.07 -28.42
N GLY A 3 -8.50 -17.19 -27.60
CA GLY A 3 -9.21 -16.27 -26.71
C GLY A 3 -9.22 -16.65 -25.22
N SER A 4 -8.71 -17.82 -24.81
CA SER A 4 -8.49 -18.10 -23.38
C SER A 4 -7.29 -17.33 -22.86
N VAL A 5 -7.43 -16.63 -21.73
CA VAL A 5 -6.30 -16.09 -20.99
C VAL A 5 -5.41 -17.28 -20.60
N HIS A 6 -4.21 -17.34 -21.17
CA HIS A 6 -3.24 -18.37 -20.82
C HIS A 6 -2.74 -18.14 -19.39
N TYR A 7 -2.51 -19.23 -18.65
CA TYR A 7 -1.95 -19.22 -17.29
C TYR A 7 -2.81 -18.57 -16.19
N LEU A 8 -4.12 -18.39 -16.43
CA LEU A 8 -5.10 -17.98 -15.43
C LEU A 8 -6.21 -19.03 -15.31
N SER A 9 -6.48 -19.51 -14.09
CA SER A 9 -7.54 -20.48 -13.83
C SER A 9 -8.23 -20.17 -12.50
N VAL A 10 -9.56 -20.07 -12.52
CA VAL A 10 -10.41 -19.92 -11.33
C VAL A 10 -11.45 -21.02 -11.38
N ASN A 11 -11.42 -21.93 -10.41
CA ASN A 11 -12.38 -23.03 -10.32
C ASN A 11 -13.47 -22.68 -9.30
N SER A 12 -14.60 -22.16 -9.77
CA SER A 12 -15.77 -21.82 -8.95
C SER A 12 -17.04 -21.96 -9.77
N SER A 13 -18.10 -22.48 -9.14
CA SER A 13 -19.47 -22.49 -9.67
C SER A 13 -20.36 -21.40 -9.04
N GLU A 14 -19.80 -20.57 -8.16
CA GLU A 14 -20.53 -19.55 -7.41
C GLU A 14 -20.95 -18.40 -8.34
N GLN A 15 -22.25 -18.15 -8.44
CA GLN A 15 -22.83 -17.07 -9.27
C GLN A 15 -23.74 -16.12 -8.49
N GLY A 16 -23.85 -16.31 -7.16
CA GLY A 16 -24.68 -15.48 -6.30
C GLY A 16 -24.26 -14.01 -6.27
N ALA A 17 -25.11 -13.16 -5.70
CA ALA A 17 -24.76 -11.75 -5.49
C ALA A 17 -23.45 -11.62 -4.71
N GLY A 18 -22.54 -10.75 -5.18
CA GLY A 18 -21.22 -10.55 -4.57
C GLY A 18 -20.21 -11.68 -4.82
N SER A 19 -20.51 -12.67 -5.66
CA SER A 19 -19.60 -13.78 -5.98
C SER A 19 -18.36 -13.39 -6.78
N ASN A 20 -18.25 -12.16 -7.28
CA ASN A 20 -17.24 -11.75 -8.26
C ASN A 20 -17.30 -12.53 -9.59
N TYR A 21 -18.40 -13.26 -9.87
CA TYR A 21 -18.60 -13.94 -11.15
C TYR A 21 -18.73 -12.95 -12.32
N LYS A 22 -19.23 -11.74 -12.04
CA LYS A 22 -19.34 -10.64 -13.01
C LYS A 22 -18.09 -9.76 -13.06
N ASN A 23 -16.99 -10.17 -12.42
CA ASN A 23 -15.77 -9.37 -12.24
C ASN A 23 -16.04 -8.01 -11.54
N ASP A 24 -17.00 -7.98 -10.62
CA ASP A 24 -17.47 -6.80 -9.89
C ASP A 24 -16.90 -6.69 -8.46
N GLY A 25 -15.93 -7.54 -8.11
CA GLY A 25 -15.28 -7.56 -6.80
C GLY A 25 -14.23 -6.45 -6.61
N ALA A 26 -13.62 -5.94 -7.67
CA ALA A 26 -12.67 -4.84 -7.62
C ALA A 26 -13.43 -3.49 -7.63
N LYS A 27 -13.78 -2.99 -6.45
CA LYS A 27 -14.62 -1.79 -6.29
C LYS A 27 -13.81 -0.51 -6.06
N GLY A 28 -12.64 -0.64 -5.43
CA GLY A 28 -11.71 0.47 -5.25
C GLY A 28 -11.06 0.90 -6.56
N VAL A 29 -10.68 2.17 -6.67
CA VAL A 29 -9.91 2.66 -7.83
C VAL A 29 -8.57 1.91 -7.88
N HIS A 30 -8.18 1.39 -9.05
CA HIS A 30 -6.98 0.57 -9.25
C HIS A 30 -6.94 -0.75 -8.45
N ALA A 31 -8.06 -1.20 -7.88
CA ALA A 31 -8.11 -2.41 -7.09
C ALA A 31 -8.06 -3.69 -7.94
N VAL A 32 -7.68 -4.80 -7.31
CA VAL A 32 -7.65 -6.14 -7.92
C VAL A 32 -8.41 -7.12 -7.04
N ALA A 33 -9.34 -7.88 -7.61
CA ALA A 33 -10.08 -8.92 -6.90
C ALA A 33 -10.10 -10.23 -7.71
N ILE A 34 -9.43 -11.26 -7.19
CA ILE A 34 -9.28 -12.56 -7.86
C ILE A 34 -9.78 -13.67 -6.95
N GLY A 35 -10.85 -14.36 -7.38
CA GLY A 35 -11.45 -15.48 -6.66
C GLY A 35 -12.95 -15.27 -6.39
N ALA A 36 -13.64 -16.37 -6.08
CA ALA A 36 -15.06 -16.34 -5.73
C ALA A 36 -15.29 -15.55 -4.43
N TYR A 37 -16.22 -14.60 -4.45
CA TYR A 37 -16.49 -13.68 -3.33
C TYR A 37 -15.30 -12.81 -2.91
N ALA A 38 -14.24 -12.71 -3.72
CA ALA A 38 -13.14 -11.80 -3.45
C ALA A 38 -13.62 -10.35 -3.66
N THR A 39 -13.38 -9.47 -2.70
CA THR A 39 -13.66 -8.04 -2.81
C THR A 39 -12.44 -7.18 -2.49
N ALA A 40 -12.21 -6.14 -3.26
CA ALA A 40 -11.21 -5.13 -2.98
C ALA A 40 -11.89 -3.77 -3.02
N ASP A 41 -12.21 -3.24 -1.84
CA ASP A 41 -13.02 -2.03 -1.67
C ASP A 41 -12.13 -0.76 -1.58
N SER A 42 -10.87 -0.92 -1.18
CA SER A 42 -9.90 0.17 -1.00
C SER A 42 -9.14 0.55 -2.27
N VAL A 43 -8.68 1.81 -2.36
CA VAL A 43 -7.88 2.27 -3.50
C VAL A 43 -6.55 1.50 -3.56
N GLY A 44 -6.27 0.88 -4.72
CA GLY A 44 -5.10 0.04 -4.93
C GLY A 44 -5.09 -1.26 -4.10
N GLY A 45 -6.20 -1.60 -3.44
CA GLY A 45 -6.31 -2.83 -2.66
C GLY A 45 -6.27 -4.08 -3.54
N VAL A 46 -5.63 -5.14 -3.04
CA VAL A 46 -5.52 -6.42 -3.75
C VAL A 46 -6.13 -7.52 -2.90
N SER A 47 -7.17 -8.16 -3.41
CA SER A 47 -7.82 -9.29 -2.76
C SER A 47 -7.62 -10.57 -3.56
N LEU A 48 -7.01 -11.58 -2.93
CA LEU A 48 -6.68 -12.84 -3.58
C LEU A 48 -7.23 -14.03 -2.79
N GLY A 49 -8.01 -14.87 -3.47
CA GLY A 49 -8.58 -16.09 -2.94
C GLY A 49 -10.05 -15.97 -2.55
N ARG A 50 -10.69 -17.12 -2.31
CA ARG A 50 -12.13 -17.18 -2.00
C ARG A 50 -12.46 -16.35 -0.75
N ASP A 51 -13.53 -15.57 -0.78
CA ASP A 51 -13.99 -14.73 0.34
C ASP A 51 -12.98 -13.69 0.85
N SER A 52 -11.84 -13.48 0.20
CA SER A 52 -10.86 -12.50 0.64
C SER A 52 -11.39 -11.07 0.48
N THR A 53 -11.00 -10.16 1.38
CA THR A 53 -11.47 -8.78 1.37
C THR A 53 -10.32 -7.81 1.65
N ALA A 54 -10.05 -6.88 0.72
CA ALA A 54 -9.06 -5.82 0.85
C ALA A 54 -9.73 -4.45 1.10
N LYS A 55 -9.91 -4.12 2.38
CA LYS A 55 -10.59 -2.89 2.84
C LYS A 55 -9.67 -1.82 3.45
N ARG A 56 -8.43 -2.20 3.79
CA ARG A 56 -7.50 -1.27 4.44
C ARG A 56 -6.86 -0.38 3.37
N GLU A 57 -7.07 0.92 3.49
CA GLU A 57 -6.50 1.93 2.60
C GLU A 57 -4.96 1.97 2.65
N GLY A 58 -4.37 2.59 1.64
CA GLY A 58 -2.96 2.98 1.66
C GLY A 58 -2.73 4.19 2.59
N GLY A 59 -1.48 4.46 2.94
CA GLY A 59 -1.12 5.58 3.83
C GLY A 59 -1.25 5.26 5.32
N LEU A 60 -1.60 4.01 5.67
CA LEU A 60 -1.76 3.59 7.06
C LEU A 60 -0.41 3.34 7.72
N PHE A 61 -0.32 3.73 8.98
CA PHE A 61 0.82 3.50 9.84
C PHE A 61 0.74 2.12 10.50
N GLY A 62 1.88 1.42 10.49
CA GLY A 62 2.05 0.11 11.06
C GLY A 62 2.32 0.13 12.56
N TYR A 63 2.62 -1.05 13.09
CA TYR A 63 2.91 -1.30 14.50
C TYR A 63 4.14 -0.52 15.00
N ASN A 64 4.00 0.09 16.19
CA ASN A 64 5.05 0.77 16.92
C ASN A 64 5.62 -0.15 18.02
N PRO A 65 6.88 -0.60 17.89
CA PRO A 65 7.49 -1.52 18.85
C PRO A 65 7.69 -0.97 20.27
N LYS A 66 7.62 0.36 20.47
CA LYS A 66 7.84 0.97 21.79
C LYS A 66 6.60 0.90 22.69
N ASN A 67 5.40 0.94 22.12
CA ASN A 67 4.16 1.06 22.89
C ASN A 67 3.06 0.08 22.49
N GLY A 68 3.28 -0.72 21.44
CA GLY A 68 2.34 -1.75 21.00
C GLY A 68 1.15 -1.26 20.16
N ALA A 69 1.00 0.06 19.96
CA ALA A 69 -0.04 0.64 19.12
C ALA A 69 0.45 0.85 17.68
N ALA A 70 -0.39 1.38 16.79
CA ALA A 70 0.10 1.90 15.51
C ALA A 70 0.86 3.22 15.71
N PHE A 71 1.79 3.55 14.82
CA PHE A 71 2.34 4.91 14.77
C PHE A 71 1.24 5.93 14.47
N VAL A 72 1.34 7.11 15.07
CA VAL A 72 0.32 8.17 14.94
C VAL A 72 0.52 9.03 13.70
N ASP A 73 1.77 9.20 13.24
CA ASP A 73 2.14 9.98 12.08
C ASP A 73 3.57 9.65 11.58
N GLY A 74 4.00 10.35 10.52
CA GLY A 74 5.33 10.18 9.94
C GLY A 74 6.47 10.69 10.81
N THR A 75 6.22 11.70 11.66
CA THR A 75 7.20 12.22 12.62
C THR A 75 7.56 11.15 13.64
N ALA A 76 6.57 10.46 14.21
CA ALA A 76 6.77 9.40 15.17
C ALA A 76 7.55 8.20 14.57
N VAL A 77 7.31 7.87 13.30
CA VAL A 77 8.10 6.87 12.58
C VAL A 77 9.54 7.36 12.38
N ALA A 78 9.73 8.61 11.93
CA ALA A 78 11.05 9.19 11.71
C ALA A 78 11.86 9.26 13.01
N GLU A 79 11.25 9.63 14.14
CA GLU A 79 11.88 9.59 15.47
C GLU A 79 12.29 8.17 15.87
N TYR A 80 11.41 7.18 15.63
CA TYR A 80 11.72 5.78 15.91
C TYR A 80 12.91 5.27 15.07
N LEU A 81 13.00 5.70 13.81
CA LEU A 81 14.09 5.34 12.89
C LEU A 81 15.37 6.19 13.08
N GLY A 82 15.33 7.25 13.89
CA GLY A 82 16.44 8.20 14.00
C GLY A 82 16.66 9.02 12.72
N LYS A 83 15.58 9.37 12.02
CA LYS A 83 15.54 10.02 10.69
C LYS A 83 14.79 11.35 10.67
N THR A 84 14.65 12.00 11.83
CA THR A 84 13.90 13.26 11.96
C THR A 84 14.44 14.36 11.03
N THR A 85 15.77 14.53 10.92
CA THR A 85 16.35 15.55 10.05
C THR A 85 16.05 15.31 8.57
N GLU A 86 16.19 14.08 8.08
CA GLU A 86 15.83 13.75 6.70
C GLU A 86 14.33 13.91 6.44
N TYR A 87 13.49 13.52 7.42
CA TYR A 87 12.05 13.67 7.32
C TYR A 87 11.63 15.15 7.25
N ASP A 88 12.17 16.01 8.12
CA ASP A 88 11.86 17.44 8.16
C ASP A 88 12.27 18.16 6.87
N ALA A 89 13.44 17.78 6.32
CA ALA A 89 13.89 18.27 5.02
C ALA A 89 12.91 17.88 3.90
N LEU A 90 12.44 16.63 3.89
CA LEU A 90 11.45 16.15 2.92
C LEU A 90 10.10 16.85 3.10
N GLN A 91 9.64 17.11 4.33
CA GLN A 91 8.39 17.86 4.56
C GLN A 91 8.48 19.31 4.09
N THR A 92 9.64 19.93 4.26
CA THR A 92 9.91 21.27 3.73
C THR A 92 9.88 21.26 2.20
N GLU A 93 10.56 20.31 1.56
CA GLU A 93 10.55 20.16 0.09
C GLU A 93 9.14 19.87 -0.43
N MET A 94 8.42 18.96 0.23
CA MET A 94 7.04 18.58 -0.08
C MET A 94 6.10 19.80 -0.06
N THR A 95 6.22 20.65 0.96
CA THR A 95 5.42 21.87 1.10
C THR A 95 5.70 22.85 -0.04
N ALA A 96 6.98 23.03 -0.40
CA ALA A 96 7.36 23.86 -1.55
C ALA A 96 6.81 23.30 -2.88
N LYS A 97 6.88 21.98 -3.10
CA LYS A 97 6.35 21.35 -4.32
C LYS A 97 4.82 21.40 -4.40
N LYS A 98 4.10 21.21 -3.28
CA LYS A 98 2.64 21.37 -3.23
C LYS A 98 2.23 22.79 -3.62
N LYS A 99 2.93 23.80 -3.10
CA LYS A 99 2.72 25.20 -3.48
C LYS A 99 2.93 25.43 -4.99
N ALA A 100 4.00 24.88 -5.57
CA ALA A 100 4.28 24.99 -7.00
C ALA A 100 3.18 24.33 -7.87
N VAL A 101 2.62 23.20 -7.42
CA VAL A 101 1.48 22.55 -8.09
C VAL A 101 0.26 23.47 -8.07
N GLU A 102 -0.09 24.06 -6.93
CA GLU A 102 -1.25 24.95 -6.82
C GLU A 102 -1.09 26.22 -7.67
N GLU A 103 0.12 26.80 -7.72
CA GLU A 103 0.44 27.94 -8.59
C GLU A 103 0.30 27.58 -10.08
N ALA A 104 0.82 26.41 -10.49
CA ALA A 104 0.70 25.93 -11.87
C ALA A 104 -0.75 25.62 -12.25
N LYS A 105 -1.54 25.03 -11.34
CA LYS A 105 -2.98 24.79 -11.52
C LYS A 105 -3.73 26.11 -11.73
N LYS A 106 -3.47 27.11 -10.90
CA LYS A 106 -4.09 28.44 -11.00
C LYS A 106 -3.75 29.08 -12.35
N ALA A 107 -2.47 29.07 -12.75
CA ALA A 107 -2.04 29.62 -14.03
C ALA A 107 -2.75 28.94 -15.21
N LEU A 108 -2.87 27.60 -15.20
CA LEU A 108 -3.57 26.85 -16.23
C LEU A 108 -5.07 27.18 -16.27
N LYS A 109 -5.71 27.39 -15.12
CA LYS A 109 -7.15 27.75 -15.06
C LYS A 109 -7.45 29.07 -15.77
N GLU A 110 -6.53 30.02 -15.78
CA GLU A 110 -6.67 31.30 -16.50
C GLU A 110 -6.64 31.13 -18.03
N ASN A 111 -5.98 30.10 -18.54
CA ASN A 111 -5.99 29.74 -19.96
C ASN A 111 -5.82 28.22 -20.14
N ALA A 112 -6.93 27.49 -20.11
CA ALA A 112 -6.93 26.03 -20.08
C ALA A 112 -6.40 25.37 -21.37
N ALA A 113 -6.32 26.11 -22.47
CA ALA A 113 -5.79 25.61 -23.75
C ALA A 113 -4.26 25.74 -23.87
N ASP A 114 -3.63 26.52 -22.99
CA ASP A 114 -2.19 26.80 -23.04
C ASP A 114 -1.34 25.55 -22.77
N ILE A 115 -0.61 25.12 -23.80
CA ILE A 115 0.21 23.90 -23.78
C ILE A 115 1.38 24.04 -22.79
N THR A 116 2.03 25.21 -22.76
CA THR A 116 3.17 25.46 -21.85
C THR A 116 2.71 25.38 -20.39
N LYS A 117 1.53 25.92 -20.08
CA LYS A 117 0.97 25.83 -18.72
C LYS A 117 0.59 24.40 -18.34
N LYS A 118 0.10 23.58 -19.27
CA LYS A 118 -0.12 22.13 -19.04
C LYS A 118 1.17 21.40 -18.75
N GLU A 119 2.22 21.65 -19.54
CA GLU A 119 3.55 21.08 -19.31
C GLU A 119 4.14 21.48 -17.95
N ASN A 120 4.00 22.75 -17.57
CA ASN A 120 4.47 23.24 -16.26
C ASN A 120 3.71 22.58 -15.11
N LEU A 121 2.39 22.39 -15.23
CA LEU A 121 1.61 21.66 -14.25
C LEU A 121 2.06 20.19 -14.14
N ASN A 122 2.28 19.52 -15.27
CA ASN A 122 2.78 18.14 -15.29
C ASN A 122 4.16 18.03 -14.62
N LYS A 123 5.09 18.95 -14.92
CA LYS A 123 6.42 19.02 -14.27
C LYS A 123 6.30 19.26 -12.76
N ALA A 124 5.38 20.12 -12.33
CA ALA A 124 5.14 20.36 -10.90
C ALA A 124 4.62 19.10 -10.19
N TYR A 125 3.70 18.36 -10.81
CA TYR A 125 3.23 17.07 -10.29
C TYR A 125 4.34 16.03 -10.22
N GLN A 126 5.15 15.87 -11.28
CA GLN A 126 6.29 14.95 -11.28
C GLN A 126 7.30 15.30 -10.19
N ALA A 127 7.58 16.60 -9.97
CA ALA A 127 8.46 17.06 -8.91
C ALA A 127 7.88 16.78 -7.50
N LEU A 128 6.57 16.93 -7.32
CA LEU A 128 5.89 16.56 -6.07
C LEU A 128 5.96 15.06 -5.81
N GLU A 129 5.69 14.25 -6.84
CA GLU A 129 5.72 12.79 -6.76
C GLU A 129 7.12 12.27 -6.41
N ALA A 130 8.17 12.87 -6.98
CA ALA A 130 9.55 12.51 -6.65
C ALA A 130 9.88 12.70 -5.16
N VAL A 131 9.36 13.76 -4.51
CA VAL A 131 9.53 13.97 -3.06
C VAL A 131 8.69 12.96 -2.26
N GLN A 132 7.48 12.64 -2.73
CA GLN A 132 6.62 11.64 -2.11
C GLN A 132 7.25 10.25 -2.13
N GLN A 133 7.93 9.89 -3.21
CA GLN A 133 8.67 8.64 -3.32
C GLN A 133 9.84 8.59 -2.34
N LYS A 134 10.59 9.69 -2.15
CA LYS A 134 11.64 9.76 -1.13
C LYS A 134 11.10 9.58 0.28
N GLU A 135 9.96 10.20 0.61
CA GLU A 135 9.31 10.03 1.90
C GLU A 135 8.81 8.58 2.10
N ASN A 136 8.24 7.98 1.06
CA ASN A 136 7.81 6.58 1.09
C ASN A 136 8.99 5.62 1.29
N LEU A 137 10.15 5.89 0.68
CA LEU A 137 11.37 5.12 0.93
C LEU A 137 11.86 5.28 2.37
N LEU A 138 11.75 6.47 2.94
CA LEU A 138 12.18 6.75 4.31
C LEU A 138 11.32 6.03 5.35
N LEU A 139 10.01 5.97 5.13
CA LEU A 139 9.03 5.46 6.12
C LEU A 139 8.44 4.09 5.77
N GLY A 140 8.77 3.53 4.61
CA GLY A 140 8.06 2.40 3.99
C GLY A 140 8.08 1.08 4.79
N ALA A 141 9.02 0.92 5.72
CA ALA A 141 9.02 -0.22 6.65
C ALA A 141 7.85 -0.17 7.65
N TYR A 142 7.28 1.02 7.91
CA TYR A 142 6.25 1.25 8.93
C TYR A 142 5.04 2.03 8.42
N ARG A 143 4.97 2.38 7.13
CA ARG A 143 3.84 3.09 6.54
C ARG A 143 3.60 2.61 5.11
N SER A 144 2.37 2.15 4.81
CA SER A 144 2.00 1.89 3.42
C SER A 144 1.91 3.19 2.62
N ALA A 145 2.24 3.16 1.33
CA ALA A 145 2.11 4.35 0.50
C ALA A 145 0.64 4.69 0.24
N SER A 146 0.30 5.98 0.19
CA SER A 146 -1.05 6.44 -0.17
C SER A 146 -1.46 5.92 -1.56
N GLY A 147 -2.69 5.45 -1.70
CA GLY A 147 -3.19 4.87 -2.95
C GLY A 147 -2.77 3.41 -3.20
N TYR A 148 -1.99 2.82 -2.29
CA TYR A 148 -1.63 1.40 -2.32
C TYR A 148 -2.27 0.69 -1.13
N GLY A 149 -3.54 0.35 -1.27
CA GLY A 149 -4.31 -0.41 -0.30
C GLY A 149 -3.71 -1.79 0.01
N ALA A 150 -4.22 -2.43 1.05
CA ALA A 150 -3.65 -3.68 1.53
C ALA A 150 -3.80 -4.83 0.53
N PHE A 151 -2.81 -5.73 0.56
CA PHE A 151 -2.92 -7.07 -0.01
C PHE A 151 -3.57 -8.01 1.01
N SER A 152 -4.73 -8.56 0.68
CA SER A 152 -5.51 -9.44 1.55
C SER A 152 -5.63 -10.85 0.99
N VAL A 153 -5.34 -11.82 1.85
CA VAL A 153 -5.54 -13.27 1.60
C VAL A 153 -6.67 -13.85 2.46
N GLY A 154 -7.49 -13.00 3.07
CA GLY A 154 -8.54 -13.42 4.00
C GLY A 154 -9.58 -12.34 4.23
N ASN A 155 -10.40 -12.52 5.25
CA ASN A 155 -11.47 -11.62 5.61
C ASN A 155 -11.54 -11.49 7.12
N GLU A 156 -11.02 -10.37 7.63
CA GLU A 156 -10.97 -10.05 9.05
C GLU A 156 -12.37 -9.99 9.68
N GLU A 157 -13.35 -9.38 8.99
CA GLU A 157 -14.73 -9.25 9.48
C GLU A 157 -15.43 -10.60 9.63
N LYS A 158 -15.06 -11.59 8.81
CA LYS A 158 -15.57 -12.96 8.88
C LYS A 158 -14.65 -13.92 9.64
N GLY A 159 -13.52 -13.45 10.19
CA GLY A 159 -12.52 -14.30 10.83
C GLY A 159 -11.83 -15.31 9.90
N ILE A 160 -11.90 -15.13 8.59
CA ILE A 160 -11.28 -16.03 7.60
C ILE A 160 -9.83 -15.60 7.42
N THR A 161 -8.90 -16.51 7.73
CA THR A 161 -7.46 -16.29 7.52
C THR A 161 -6.85 -17.43 6.74
N ARG A 162 -5.65 -17.21 6.18
CA ARG A 162 -4.89 -18.22 5.43
C ARG A 162 -3.43 -18.18 5.84
N GLN A 163 -2.78 -19.33 5.79
CA GLN A 163 -1.33 -19.41 5.83
C GLN A 163 -0.75 -18.93 4.49
N ILE A 164 0.36 -18.20 4.54
CA ILE A 164 1.21 -17.91 3.38
C ILE A 164 2.42 -18.83 3.51
N THR A 165 2.56 -19.80 2.59
CA THR A 165 3.61 -20.82 2.63
C THR A 165 4.64 -20.59 1.52
N GLY A 166 5.83 -21.20 1.63
CA GLY A 166 6.91 -20.99 0.67
C GLY A 166 7.64 -19.64 0.82
N VAL A 167 7.51 -18.99 1.98
CA VAL A 167 8.16 -17.69 2.26
C VAL A 167 9.62 -17.93 2.66
N ALA A 168 10.56 -17.55 1.79
CA ALA A 168 11.99 -17.51 2.11
C ALA A 168 12.27 -16.50 3.24
N ALA A 169 13.40 -16.63 3.92
CA ALA A 169 13.76 -15.71 4.99
C ALA A 169 13.98 -14.30 4.43
N GLY A 170 13.35 -13.30 5.04
CA GLY A 170 13.46 -11.90 4.63
C GLY A 170 14.86 -11.33 4.91
N THR A 171 15.30 -10.40 4.06
CA THR A 171 16.62 -9.77 4.09
C THR A 171 16.56 -8.26 4.35
N LYS A 172 15.55 -7.57 3.81
CA LYS A 172 15.29 -6.14 3.99
C LYS A 172 14.17 -5.94 5.01
N ASP A 173 14.08 -4.74 5.56
CA ASP A 173 13.06 -4.37 6.56
C ASP A 173 11.61 -4.48 6.04
N THR A 174 11.41 -4.50 4.72
CA THR A 174 10.10 -4.63 4.06
C THR A 174 9.81 -6.05 3.57
N ASP A 175 10.71 -7.01 3.80
CA ASP A 175 10.49 -8.40 3.42
C ASP A 175 9.59 -9.10 4.44
N ALA A 176 8.77 -10.04 3.99
CA ALA A 176 8.01 -10.90 4.90
C ALA A 176 8.97 -11.75 5.76
N VAL A 177 8.63 -11.91 7.04
CA VAL A 177 9.35 -12.78 7.97
C VAL A 177 8.73 -14.18 7.95
N ASN A 178 9.57 -15.22 7.93
CA ASN A 178 9.09 -16.60 8.05
C ASN A 178 9.25 -17.18 9.48
N VAL A 179 8.66 -18.35 9.72
CA VAL A 179 8.67 -18.99 11.05
C VAL A 179 10.08 -19.38 11.51
N ALA A 180 11.02 -19.64 10.60
CA ALA A 180 12.40 -19.99 10.96
C ALA A 180 13.13 -18.79 11.61
N GLN A 181 12.96 -17.59 11.08
CA GLN A 181 13.52 -16.36 11.65
C GLN A 181 12.96 -16.10 13.08
N LEU A 182 11.66 -16.35 13.29
CA LEU A 182 11.04 -16.18 14.60
C LEU A 182 11.55 -17.20 15.64
N LYS A 183 11.79 -18.46 15.25
CA LYS A 183 12.34 -19.49 16.15
C LYS A 183 13.76 -19.15 16.65
N VAL A 184 14.58 -18.52 15.80
CA VAL A 184 15.90 -18.03 16.20
C VAL A 184 15.79 -16.97 17.29
N LEU A 185 14.79 -16.09 17.21
CA LEU A 185 14.53 -15.10 18.26
C LEU A 185 14.08 -15.75 19.58
N ASN A 186 13.16 -16.73 19.53
CA ASN A 186 12.71 -17.46 20.73
C ASN A 186 13.88 -18.02 21.53
N THR A 187 14.82 -18.66 20.82
CA THR A 187 16.04 -19.24 21.43
C THR A 187 16.92 -18.19 22.12
N LYS A 188 16.92 -16.92 21.66
CA LYS A 188 17.67 -15.84 22.31
C LYS A 188 16.99 -15.35 23.58
N VAL A 189 15.66 -15.24 23.57
CA VAL A 189 14.87 -14.82 24.73
C VAL A 189 14.94 -15.88 25.84
N ASP A 190 14.79 -17.15 25.48
CA ASP A 190 14.82 -18.28 26.43
C ASP A 190 16.18 -18.45 27.13
N LYS A 191 17.27 -17.93 26.55
CA LYS A 191 18.62 -17.99 27.15
C LYS A 191 18.91 -16.84 28.11
N VAL A 192 18.07 -15.82 28.12
CA VAL A 192 18.20 -14.62 28.97
C VAL A 192 17.16 -14.63 30.10
N ALA A 193 16.09 -15.42 29.95
CA ALA A 193 15.13 -15.75 31.01
C ALA A 193 15.65 -16.87 31.92
#